data_AF-I0PYF6-F1
#
_entry.id   AF-I0PYF6-F1
#
_cell.length_a   1.000
_cell.length_b   1.000
_cell.length_c   1.000
_cell.angle_alpha   90.00
_cell.angle_beta   90.00
_cell.angle_gamma   90.00
#
_symmetry.space_group_name_H-M   'P 1'
#
loop_
_entity.id
_entity.type
_entity.pdbx_description
1 polymer ?
#
loop_
_entity_poly.entity_id
_entity_poly.type
_entity_poly.pdbx_seq_one_letter_code
_entity_poly.pdbx_strand_id
1 'polypeptide(L)'
;MKLNINCFSRKLGAILVIIFLQSSLGTKSAQINSQNLGQNGYRKYEDGLLIQWGRLANSSPGSATIYFPVSFYDASYRLVTTMETISNEHSLYTALPYNKAASYVAVMRKYLLADNSITVGSSIRSFDWIAIGRWK
;
A
#
# COMPACT_ATOMS: atom_id res chain seq x y z
N MET A 1 -45.36 36.72 28.83
CA MET A 1 -44.61 36.95 27.57
C MET A 1 -44.74 35.70 26.70
N LYS A 2 -45.54 35.73 25.61
CA LYS A 2 -45.72 34.57 24.72
C LYS A 2 -44.52 34.46 23.77
N LEU A 3 -43.80 33.35 23.83
CA LEU A 3 -42.72 33.04 22.89
C LEU A 3 -43.32 32.70 21.52
N ASN A 4 -42.93 33.45 20.49
CA ASN A 4 -43.33 33.18 19.12
C ASN A 4 -42.51 32.00 18.55
N ILE A 5 -43.04 30.80 18.72
CA ILE A 5 -42.46 29.51 18.31
C ILE A 5 -42.21 29.41 16.80
N ASN A 6 -43.00 30.10 15.98
CA ASN A 6 -42.86 30.04 14.51
C ASN A 6 -41.54 30.65 14.02
N CYS A 7 -41.04 31.67 14.73
CA CYS A 7 -39.74 32.27 14.44
C CYS A 7 -38.57 31.39 14.93
N PHE A 8 -38.76 30.60 15.99
CA PHE A 8 -37.74 29.71 16.54
C PHE A 8 -37.53 28.47 15.66
N SER A 9 -38.63 27.84 15.20
CA SER A 9 -38.59 26.67 14.30
C SER A 9 -37.89 26.97 12.96
N ARG A 10 -38.18 28.13 12.33
CA ARG A 10 -37.55 28.52 11.07
C ARG A 10 -36.05 28.79 11.20
N LYS A 11 -35.63 29.42 12.31
CA LYS A 11 -34.21 29.65 12.62
C LYS A 11 -33.47 28.33 12.85
N LEU A 12 -34.09 27.38 13.54
CA LEU A 12 -33.52 26.05 13.76
C LEU A 12 -33.37 25.26 12.45
N GLY A 13 -34.38 25.32 11.58
CA GLY A 13 -34.31 24.72 10.24
C GLY A 13 -33.21 25.31 9.38
N ALA A 14 -33.05 26.65 9.38
CA ALA A 14 -31.97 27.31 8.66
C ALA A 14 -30.57 26.88 9.16
N ILE A 15 -30.39 26.74 10.47
CA ILE A 15 -29.13 26.26 11.07
C ILE A 15 -28.84 24.82 10.65
N LEU A 16 -29.82 23.92 10.68
CA LEU A 16 -29.65 22.53 10.22
C LEU A 16 -29.25 22.45 8.75
N VAL A 17 -29.90 23.22 7.88
CA VAL A 17 -29.56 23.27 6.44
C VAL A 17 -28.13 23.75 6.23
N ILE A 18 -27.69 24.78 6.97
CA ILE A 18 -26.32 25.29 6.91
C ILE A 18 -25.31 24.22 7.36
N ILE A 19 -25.60 23.48 8.45
CA ILE A 19 -24.75 22.40 8.95
C ILE A 19 -24.60 21.29 7.90
N PHE A 20 -25.70 20.84 7.28
CA PHE A 20 -25.66 19.82 6.24
C PHE A 20 -24.86 20.28 5.01
N LEU A 21 -25.10 21.50 4.54
CA LEU A 21 -24.33 22.07 3.44
C LEU A 21 -22.84 22.16 3.80
N GLN A 22 -22.50 22.73 4.96
CA GLN A 22 -21.11 22.92 5.40
C GLN A 22 -20.36 21.59 5.66
N SER A 23 -21.07 20.53 6.07
CA SER A 23 -20.48 19.20 6.27
C SER A 23 -19.95 18.54 4.99
N SER A 24 -20.46 18.96 3.82
CA SER A 24 -20.09 18.41 2.51
C SER A 24 -19.06 19.24 1.72
N LEU A 25 -18.90 20.53 2.04
CA LEU A 25 -18.00 21.44 1.30
C LEU A 25 -16.52 21.37 1.76
N GLY A 26 -16.22 20.73 2.90
CA GLY A 26 -14.93 20.86 3.58
C GLY A 26 -14.05 19.61 3.66
N THR A 27 -14.55 18.42 3.31
CA THR A 27 -13.79 17.19 3.50
C THR A 27 -12.94 16.86 2.26
N LYS A 28 -11.77 17.51 2.16
CA LYS A 28 -10.68 17.07 1.26
C LYS A 28 -10.03 15.77 1.77
N SER A 29 -10.83 14.73 2.03
CA SER A 29 -10.31 13.41 2.39
C SER A 29 -10.17 12.57 1.14
N ALA A 30 -9.03 11.87 1.02
CA ALA A 30 -8.82 10.88 -0.02
C ALA A 30 -9.87 9.77 0.15
N GLN A 31 -10.87 9.78 -0.73
CA GLN A 31 -11.99 8.84 -0.66
C GLN A 31 -11.49 7.43 -0.98
N ILE A 32 -11.86 6.47 -0.13
CA ILE A 32 -11.46 5.07 -0.26
C ILE A 32 -12.55 4.32 -1.04
N ASN A 33 -12.17 3.71 -2.15
CA ASN A 33 -13.03 2.83 -2.94
C ASN A 33 -13.15 1.44 -2.31
N SER A 34 -12.04 0.88 -1.85
CA SER A 34 -11.98 -0.40 -1.14
C SER A 34 -10.62 -0.58 -0.48
N GLN A 35 -10.54 -1.49 0.51
CA GLN A 35 -9.29 -1.79 1.19
C GLN A 35 -9.29 -3.19 1.81
N ASN A 36 -8.10 -3.76 1.99
CA ASN A 36 -7.82 -4.88 2.87
C ASN A 36 -6.59 -4.50 3.71
N LEU A 37 -6.73 -4.51 5.04
CA LEU A 37 -5.67 -4.08 5.96
C LEU A 37 -4.84 -5.24 6.56
N GLY A 38 -4.99 -6.45 6.02
CA GLY A 38 -4.18 -7.60 6.42
C GLY A 38 -2.71 -7.49 6.02
N GLN A 39 -1.94 -8.55 6.32
CA GLN A 39 -0.50 -8.62 6.03
C GLN A 39 -0.21 -8.33 4.56
N ASN A 40 -0.91 -9.01 3.63
CA ASN A 40 -0.86 -8.74 2.19
C ASN A 40 -2.05 -7.86 1.80
N GLY A 41 -1.96 -6.58 2.16
CA GLY A 41 -3.05 -5.63 2.11
C GLY A 41 -2.99 -4.66 0.93
N TYR A 42 -4.05 -3.88 0.79
CA TYR A 42 -4.15 -2.79 -0.16
C TYR A 42 -5.11 -1.69 0.31
N ARG A 43 -4.93 -0.50 -0.25
CA ARG A 43 -5.91 0.59 -0.22
C ARG A 43 -6.08 1.16 -1.63
N LYS A 44 -7.32 1.18 -2.09
CA LYS A 44 -7.75 1.66 -3.39
C LYS A 44 -8.51 2.97 -3.20
N TYR A 45 -8.09 4.03 -3.86
CA TYR A 45 -8.69 5.36 -3.77
C TYR A 45 -9.59 5.64 -4.95
N GLU A 46 -10.62 6.47 -4.75
CA GLU A 46 -11.57 6.85 -5.80
C GLU A 46 -10.91 7.60 -6.96
N ASP A 47 -9.81 8.30 -6.71
CA ASP A 47 -9.05 9.07 -7.71
C ASP A 47 -8.20 8.19 -8.65
N GLY A 48 -8.11 6.89 -8.40
CA GLY A 48 -7.32 5.95 -9.20
C GLY A 48 -6.02 5.50 -8.53
N LEU A 49 -5.61 6.09 -7.41
CA LEU A 49 -4.42 5.65 -6.67
C LEU A 49 -4.65 4.26 -6.04
N LEU A 50 -3.64 3.39 -6.14
CA LEU A 50 -3.60 2.08 -5.50
C LEU A 50 -2.27 1.92 -4.77
N ILE A 51 -2.34 1.62 -3.48
CA ILE A 51 -1.20 1.28 -2.64
C ILE A 51 -1.41 -0.15 -2.14
N GLN A 52 -0.42 -1.01 -2.31
CA GLN A 52 -0.44 -2.41 -1.87
C GLN A 52 0.82 -2.71 -1.08
N TRP A 53 0.74 -3.60 -0.11
CA TRP A 53 1.89 -4.01 0.71
C TRP A 53 1.79 -5.49 1.07
N GLY A 54 2.91 -6.06 1.52
CA GLY A 54 2.93 -7.44 1.95
C GLY A 54 4.25 -7.90 2.51
N ARG A 55 4.21 -9.14 3.02
CA ARG A 55 5.40 -9.92 3.37
C ARG A 55 5.37 -11.22 2.59
N LEU A 56 6.46 -11.51 1.90
CA LEU A 56 6.62 -12.80 1.24
C LEU A 56 7.57 -13.65 2.08
N ALA A 57 7.06 -14.76 2.61
CA ALA A 57 7.82 -15.74 3.37
C ALA A 57 7.97 -17.02 2.54
N ASN A 58 9.21 -17.46 2.27
CA ASN A 58 9.49 -18.67 1.48
C ASN A 58 10.80 -19.30 1.93
N SER A 59 10.91 -20.64 1.90
CA SER A 59 12.12 -21.40 2.25
C SER A 59 12.98 -21.82 1.05
N SER A 60 12.46 -21.76 -0.18
CA SER A 60 13.22 -22.18 -1.37
C SER A 60 14.21 -21.10 -1.82
N PRO A 61 15.45 -21.46 -2.21
CA PRO A 61 16.43 -20.50 -2.72
C PRO A 61 16.02 -19.90 -4.06
N GLY A 62 16.23 -18.59 -4.24
CA GLY A 62 16.19 -17.94 -5.56
C GLY A 62 14.97 -17.04 -5.76
N SER A 63 14.53 -16.93 -7.02
CA SER A 63 13.45 -16.01 -7.39
C SER A 63 12.12 -16.35 -6.72
N ALA A 64 11.31 -15.34 -6.46
CA ALA A 64 9.96 -15.47 -5.94
C ALA A 64 9.01 -14.56 -6.73
N THR A 65 7.72 -14.86 -6.68
CA THR A 65 6.68 -14.04 -7.32
C THR A 65 5.79 -13.45 -6.24
N ILE A 66 5.64 -12.13 -6.26
CA ILE A 66 4.62 -11.42 -5.49
C ILE A 66 3.38 -11.34 -6.36
N TYR A 67 2.28 -11.93 -5.89
CA TYR A 67 0.96 -11.77 -6.50
C TYR A 67 0.22 -10.64 -5.78
N PHE A 68 -0.19 -9.62 -6.52
CA PHE A 68 -0.89 -8.49 -5.95
C PHE A 68 -2.33 -8.87 -5.59
N PRO A 69 -2.84 -8.45 -4.41
CA PRO A 69 -4.25 -8.61 -4.06
C PRO A 69 -5.22 -8.01 -5.10
N VAL A 70 -4.82 -6.89 -5.70
CA VAL A 70 -5.56 -6.20 -6.76
C VAL A 70 -4.61 -5.89 -7.91
N SER A 71 -5.05 -6.10 -9.16
CA SER A 71 -4.22 -5.74 -10.30
C SER A 71 -4.09 -4.22 -10.43
N PHE A 72 -2.88 -3.74 -10.67
CA PHE A 72 -2.65 -2.38 -11.18
C PHE A 72 -3.24 -2.24 -12.59
N TYR A 73 -3.36 -1.01 -13.07
CA TYR A 73 -3.78 -0.72 -14.44
C TYR A 73 -2.79 -1.27 -15.47
N ASP A 74 -1.49 -1.14 -15.18
CA ASP A 74 -0.39 -1.61 -16.00
C ASP A 74 0.86 -1.90 -15.14
N ALA A 75 1.99 -2.22 -15.78
CA ALA A 75 3.25 -2.51 -15.10
C ALA A 75 4.08 -1.26 -14.69
N SER A 76 3.51 -0.04 -14.77
CA SER A 76 4.21 1.21 -14.47
C SER A 76 4.29 1.56 -12.98
N TYR A 77 3.66 0.76 -12.10
CA TYR A 77 3.72 0.94 -10.64
C TYR A 77 5.17 0.96 -10.11
N ARG A 78 5.38 1.62 -8.98
CA ARG A 78 6.65 1.61 -8.26
C ARG A 78 6.62 0.50 -7.22
N LEU A 79 7.72 -0.25 -7.10
CA LEU A 79 7.89 -1.32 -6.11
C LEU A 79 9.11 -0.99 -5.26
N VAL A 80 8.97 -1.12 -3.95
CA VAL A 80 10.07 -1.12 -3.01
C VAL A 80 10.00 -2.42 -2.22
N THR A 81 11.16 -3.05 -2.02
CA THR A 81 11.31 -4.28 -1.25
C THR A 81 12.34 -4.05 -0.15
N THR A 82 12.13 -4.67 1.00
CA THR A 82 13.07 -4.60 2.13
C THR A 82 13.40 -6.00 2.63
N MET A 83 14.67 -6.23 2.95
CA MET A 83 15.14 -7.46 3.57
C MET A 83 15.80 -7.14 4.90
N GLU A 84 15.50 -7.94 5.91
CA GLU A 84 16.13 -7.85 7.22
C GLU A 84 17.43 -8.68 7.23
N THR A 85 18.51 -8.08 7.73
CA THR A 85 19.72 -8.84 8.09
C THR A 85 19.49 -9.52 9.44
N ILE A 86 20.10 -10.69 9.63
CA ILE A 86 20.14 -11.34 10.95
C ILE A 86 21.60 -11.51 11.30
N SER A 87 21.98 -10.99 12.47
CA SER A 87 23.31 -11.10 13.10
C SER A 87 24.43 -10.31 12.43
N ASN A 88 25.62 -10.42 13.03
CA ASN A 88 26.87 -9.71 12.74
C ASN A 88 27.50 -10.09 11.38
N GLU A 89 26.70 -10.60 10.45
CA GLU A 89 27.10 -10.98 9.10
C GLU A 89 27.34 -9.74 8.25
N HIS A 90 28.47 -9.69 7.55
CA HIS A 90 28.77 -8.68 6.52
C HIS A 90 28.07 -9.03 5.20
N SER A 91 26.75 -9.19 5.27
CA SER A 91 25.91 -9.67 4.18
C SER A 91 24.97 -8.58 3.69
N LEU A 92 24.98 -8.30 2.38
CA LEU A 92 23.92 -7.50 1.75
C LEU A 92 22.85 -8.44 1.19
N TYR A 93 21.59 -8.24 1.58
CA TYR A 93 20.44 -8.99 1.06
C TYR A 93 19.58 -8.09 0.17
N THR A 94 19.07 -8.63 -0.93
CA THR A 94 18.21 -7.87 -1.86
C THR A 94 17.14 -8.74 -2.51
N ALA A 95 16.03 -8.10 -2.88
CA ALA A 95 14.91 -8.68 -3.61
C ALA A 95 14.56 -7.79 -4.82
N LEU A 96 15.28 -7.95 -5.93
CA LEU A 96 15.16 -7.04 -7.07
C LEU A 96 14.09 -7.48 -8.06
N PRO A 97 13.14 -6.61 -8.47
CA PRO A 97 12.16 -6.95 -9.50
C PRO A 97 12.84 -7.12 -10.87
N TYR A 98 12.47 -8.16 -11.61
CA TYR A 98 13.00 -8.41 -12.96
C TYR A 98 11.93 -8.74 -14.02
N ASN A 99 10.70 -9.03 -13.61
CA ASN A 99 9.57 -9.22 -14.51
C ASN A 99 8.31 -8.65 -13.88
N LYS A 100 7.74 -7.59 -14.49
CA LYS A 100 6.60 -6.84 -13.94
C LYS A 100 5.37 -7.02 -14.81
N ALA A 101 4.24 -7.28 -14.17
CA ALA A 101 2.93 -7.31 -14.79
C ALA A 101 1.92 -6.59 -13.88
N ALA A 102 0.74 -6.26 -14.41
CA ALA A 102 -0.32 -5.61 -13.66
C ALA A 102 -0.70 -6.38 -12.38
N SER A 103 -0.72 -7.71 -12.42
CA SER A 103 -1.18 -8.58 -11.34
C SER A 103 -0.06 -9.21 -10.51
N TYR A 104 1.20 -9.11 -10.94
CA TYR A 104 2.32 -9.73 -10.23
C TYR A 104 3.67 -9.07 -10.55
N VAL A 105 4.66 -9.37 -9.70
CA VAL A 105 6.07 -9.10 -9.99
C VAL A 105 6.93 -10.28 -9.59
N ALA A 106 7.82 -10.71 -10.49
CA ALA A 106 8.88 -11.64 -10.14
C ALA A 106 10.07 -10.85 -9.59
N VAL A 107 10.56 -11.28 -8.44
CA VAL A 107 11.72 -10.71 -7.76
C VAL A 107 12.83 -11.75 -7.64
N MET A 108 14.05 -11.32 -7.92
CA MET A 108 15.25 -12.11 -7.72
C MET A 108 15.78 -11.83 -6.32
N ARG A 109 15.86 -12.87 -5.49
CA ARG A 109 16.41 -12.75 -4.13
C ARG A 109 17.88 -13.19 -4.13
N LYS A 110 18.77 -12.26 -3.79
CA LYS A 110 20.21 -12.50 -3.74
C LYS A 110 20.78 -12.06 -2.41
N TYR A 111 21.91 -12.64 -2.07
CA TYR A 111 22.79 -12.12 -1.05
C TYR A 111 24.20 -11.97 -1.59
N LEU A 112 24.93 -11.03 -1.02
CA LEU A 112 26.36 -10.86 -1.20
C LEU A 112 27.00 -11.01 0.18
N LEU A 113 27.83 -12.04 0.34
CA LEU A 113 28.70 -12.21 1.50
C LEU A 113 30.03 -11.54 1.19
N ALA A 114 30.44 -10.59 2.02
CA ALA A 114 31.75 -9.94 1.95
C ALA A 114 32.57 -10.32 3.19
N ASP A 115 33.31 -11.43 3.07
CA ASP A 115 34.26 -11.89 4.08
C ASP A 115 35.70 -11.74 3.54
N ASN A 116 36.52 -12.79 3.59
CA ASN A 116 37.80 -12.87 2.89
C ASN A 116 37.63 -13.02 1.35
N SER A 117 36.40 -13.12 0.85
CA SER A 117 36.00 -13.24 -0.54
C SER A 117 34.63 -12.59 -0.80
N ILE A 118 34.27 -12.37 -2.08
CA ILE A 118 32.92 -11.94 -2.47
C ILE A 118 32.17 -13.15 -3.02
N THR A 119 31.14 -13.60 -2.31
CA THR A 119 30.24 -14.67 -2.76
C THR A 119 28.85 -14.13 -3.04
N VAL A 120 28.32 -14.39 -4.23
CA VAL A 120 26.93 -14.06 -4.61
C VAL A 120 26.10 -15.32 -4.63
N GLY A 121 25.07 -15.38 -3.79
CA GLY A 121 24.20 -16.54 -3.68
C GLY A 121 22.72 -16.20 -3.75
N SER A 122 21.88 -17.24 -3.75
CA SER A 122 20.43 -17.12 -3.75
C SER A 122 19.90 -17.12 -2.31
N SER A 123 19.11 -16.10 -1.96
CA SER A 123 18.56 -15.96 -0.61
C SER A 123 17.29 -16.78 -0.43
N ILE A 124 17.15 -17.39 0.74
CA ILE A 124 15.91 -18.02 1.24
C ILE A 124 15.14 -17.09 2.19
N ARG A 125 15.59 -15.84 2.35
CA ARG A 125 14.98 -14.94 3.35
C ARG A 125 13.62 -14.46 2.89
N SER A 126 12.77 -14.24 3.89
CA SER A 126 11.55 -13.46 3.76
C SER A 126 11.89 -11.99 3.52
N PHE A 127 10.97 -11.26 2.91
CA PHE A 127 11.12 -9.84 2.64
C PHE A 127 9.76 -9.15 2.64
N ASP A 128 9.74 -7.87 3.00
CA ASP A 128 8.55 -7.04 2.91
C ASP A 128 8.57 -6.23 1.62
N TRP A 129 7.40 -5.80 1.18
CA TRP A 129 7.26 -5.02 -0.04
C TRP A 129 6.11 -4.02 0.06
N ILE A 130 6.26 -2.92 -0.69
CA ILE A 130 5.21 -1.96 -0.95
C ILE A 130 5.20 -1.62 -2.44
N ALA A 131 4.02 -1.54 -3.02
CA ALA A 131 3.80 -1.18 -4.41
C ALA A 131 2.79 -0.03 -4.51
N ILE A 132 3.09 0.97 -5.34
CA ILE A 132 2.25 2.16 -5.54
C ILE A 132 2.04 2.38 -7.03
N GLY A 133 0.80 2.52 -7.46
CA GLY A 133 0.44 2.71 -8.86
C GLY A 133 -1.01 3.14 -9.02
N ARG A 134 -1.56 2.89 -10.20
CA ARG A 134 -2.96 3.17 -10.53
C ARG A 134 -3.75 1.88 -10.72
N TRP A 135 -5.06 1.93 -10.53
CA TRP A 135 -5.99 0.82 -10.82
C TRP A 135 -6.96 1.10 -11.98
N LYS A 136 -7.05 2.35 -12.42
CA LYS A 136 -7.79 2.84 -13.58
C LYS A 136 -6.99 3.93 -14.27
#